data_AF-M6ZNZ2-F1
#
_entry.id   AF-M6ZNZ2-F1
#
_cell.length_a   1.000
_cell.length_b   1.000
_cell.length_c   1.000
_cell.angle_alpha   90.00
_cell.angle_beta   90.00
_cell.angle_gamma   90.00
#
_symmetry.space_group_name_H-M   'P 1'
#
loop_
_entity.id
_entity.type
_entity.pdbx_description
1 polymer ?
#
loop_
_entity_poly.entity_id
_entity_poly.type
_entity_poly.pdbx_seq_one_letter_code
_entity_poly.pdbx_strand_id
1 'polypeptide(L)'
;MIENIKNRNDLKRPLVFAHRGFSGEFPENTMIAFQKAIHEKADLIELDVTLSEDREIVVIHDDDLDRTTKWVGSVRKFEAKILGELDAGSWFATKI
;
A
#
# COMPACT_ATOMS: atom_id res chain seq x y z
N MET A 1 -5.76 -0.62 -21.56
CA MET A 1 -6.63 0.25 -20.72
C MET A 1 -5.90 1.43 -20.09
N ILE A 2 -4.58 1.37 -19.88
CA ILE A 2 -3.74 2.56 -19.63
C ILE A 2 -2.55 2.60 -20.61
N GLU A 3 -2.09 1.41 -21.01
CA GLU A 3 -1.00 1.17 -21.97
C GLU A 3 -1.14 1.84 -23.36
N ASN A 4 -2.34 2.31 -23.72
CA ASN A 4 -2.60 2.99 -24.99
C ASN A 4 -2.71 4.52 -24.86
N ILE A 5 -2.53 5.06 -23.65
CA ILE A 5 -2.54 6.50 -23.40
C ILE A 5 -1.15 7.05 -23.71
N LYS A 6 -1.03 7.84 -24.77
CA LYS A 6 0.23 8.50 -25.15
C LYS A 6 0.30 9.92 -24.59
N ASN A 7 -0.84 10.57 -24.43
CA ASN A 7 -0.95 11.92 -23.90
C ASN A 7 -2.33 12.17 -23.26
N ARG A 8 -2.49 13.33 -22.63
CA ARG A 8 -3.71 13.70 -21.91
C ARG A 8 -4.99 13.70 -22.76
N ASN A 9 -4.91 13.90 -24.07
CA ASN A 9 -6.08 13.93 -24.95
C ASN A 9 -6.63 12.52 -25.24
N ASP A 10 -5.86 11.47 -24.96
CA ASP A 10 -6.32 10.08 -25.12
C ASP A 10 -7.24 9.63 -23.97
N LEU A 11 -7.31 10.44 -22.89
CA LEU A 11 -8.13 10.17 -21.73
C LEU A 11 -9.60 10.53 -22.00
N LYS A 12 -10.49 9.56 -21.81
CA LYS A 12 -11.95 9.77 -21.89
C LYS A 12 -12.55 10.28 -20.58
N ARG A 13 -11.85 10.08 -19.45
CA ARG A 13 -12.21 10.51 -18.11
C ARG A 13 -10.95 10.63 -17.24
N PRO A 14 -11.01 11.29 -16.07
CA PRO A 14 -9.93 11.20 -15.09
C PRO A 14 -9.63 9.75 -14.74
N LEU A 15 -8.34 9.45 -14.56
CA LEU A 15 -7.88 8.17 -14.04
C LEU A 15 -8.07 8.15 -12.51
N VAL A 16 -8.48 7.00 -12.00
CA VAL A 16 -8.68 6.74 -10.58
C VAL A 16 -7.51 5.90 -10.08
N PHE A 17 -6.69 6.51 -9.22
CA PHE A 17 -5.57 5.87 -8.55
C PHE A 17 -6.02 5.48 -7.14
N ALA A 18 -5.98 4.19 -6.83
CA ALA A 18 -6.26 3.69 -5.49
C ALA A 18 -5.04 3.93 -4.60
N HIS A 19 -5.02 5.08 -3.93
CA HIS A 19 -3.95 5.52 -3.02
C HIS A 19 -3.78 4.50 -1.88
N ARG A 20 -2.64 3.80 -1.89
CA ARG A 20 -2.29 2.69 -0.99
C ARG A 20 -3.29 1.54 -1.02
N GLY A 21 -3.90 1.30 -2.19
CA GLY A 21 -5.04 0.40 -2.37
C GLY A 21 -6.38 1.05 -2.03
N PHE A 22 -7.40 0.23 -1.72
CA PHE A 22 -8.72 0.72 -1.28
C PHE A 22 -8.69 1.14 0.21
N SER A 23 -7.76 2.03 0.53
CA SER A 23 -7.33 2.39 1.89
C SER A 23 -8.40 3.12 2.72
N GLY A 24 -9.48 3.57 2.08
CA GLY A 24 -10.64 4.15 2.77
C GLY A 24 -11.43 3.11 3.58
N GLU A 25 -11.42 1.84 3.17
CA GLU A 25 -12.17 0.76 3.85
C GLU A 25 -11.30 -0.44 4.26
N PHE A 26 -10.04 -0.50 3.84
CA PHE A 26 -9.12 -1.59 4.15
C PHE A 26 -7.76 -1.04 4.60
N PRO A 27 -6.97 -1.80 5.40
CA PRO A 27 -5.65 -1.36 5.84
C PRO A 27 -4.76 -1.01 4.64
N GLU A 28 -4.22 0.21 4.64
CA GLU A 28 -3.38 0.72 3.56
C GLU A 28 -2.17 -0.18 3.26
N ASN A 29 -1.70 -0.19 2.02
CA ASN A 29 -0.48 -0.91 1.62
C ASN A 29 -0.51 -2.44 1.90
N THR A 30 -1.71 -3.04 1.94
CA THR A 30 -1.89 -4.48 2.11
C THR A 30 -2.52 -5.14 0.89
N MET A 31 -2.33 -6.46 0.78
CA MET A 31 -2.91 -7.24 -0.32
C MET A 31 -4.45 -7.17 -0.35
N ILE A 32 -5.12 -7.09 0.80
CA ILE A 32 -6.59 -6.99 0.83
C ILE A 32 -7.07 -5.64 0.27
N ALA A 33 -6.37 -4.54 0.58
CA ALA A 33 -6.67 -3.22 0.01
C ALA A 33 -6.42 -3.20 -1.52
N PHE A 34 -5.37 -3.87 -1.99
CA PHE A 34 -5.07 -3.99 -3.43
C PHE A 34 -6.11 -4.83 -4.17
N GLN A 35 -6.48 -5.99 -3.62
CA GLN A 35 -7.52 -6.85 -4.18
C GLN A 35 -8.87 -6.12 -4.26
N LYS A 36 -9.23 -5.36 -3.23
CA LYS A 36 -10.45 -4.55 -3.25
C LYS A 36 -10.38 -3.45 -4.29
N ALA A 37 -9.25 -2.75 -4.44
CA ALA A 37 -9.09 -1.72 -5.47
C ALA A 37 -9.31 -2.27 -6.88
N ILE A 38 -8.81 -3.49 -7.15
CA ILE A 38 -9.05 -4.19 -8.43
C ILE A 38 -10.53 -4.53 -8.59
N HIS A 39 -11.17 -5.05 -7.54
CA HIS A 39 -12.59 -5.39 -7.56
C HIS A 39 -13.48 -4.17 -7.85
N GLU A 40 -13.14 -3.01 -7.25
CA GLU A 40 -13.81 -1.72 -7.46
C GLU A 40 -13.37 -1.01 -8.75
N LYS A 41 -12.54 -1.66 -9.58
CA LYS A 41 -12.12 -1.19 -10.91
C LYS A 41 -11.39 0.15 -10.90
N ALA A 42 -10.55 0.37 -9.89
CA ALA A 42 -9.56 1.45 -9.97
C ALA A 42 -8.68 1.26 -11.22
N ASP A 43 -8.26 2.36 -11.84
CA ASP A 43 -7.41 2.29 -13.04
C ASP A 43 -5.97 1.89 -12.67
N LEU A 44 -5.49 2.35 -11.51
CA LEU A 44 -4.19 2.01 -10.96
C LEU A 44 -4.28 1.77 -9.45
N ILE A 45 -3.35 0.95 -8.95
CA ILE A 45 -3.00 0.90 -7.53
C ILE A 45 -1.75 1.75 -7.33
N GLU A 46 -1.78 2.61 -6.32
CA GLU A 46 -0.60 3.29 -5.80
C GLU A 46 -0.16 2.59 -4.50
N LEU A 47 1.14 2.56 -4.25
CA LEU A 47 1.75 1.98 -3.05
C LEU A 47 3.07 2.68 -2.73
N ASP A 48 3.41 2.70 -1.44
CA ASP A 48 4.64 3.30 -0.93
C ASP A 48 5.70 2.21 -0.71
N VAL A 49 6.95 2.46 -1.08
CA VAL A 49 8.05 1.49 -0.89
C VAL A 49 9.21 2.10 -0.10
N THR A 50 9.84 1.26 0.71
CA THR A 50 11.10 1.55 1.38
C THR A 50 11.96 0.28 1.44
N LEU A 51 13.14 0.37 2.09
CA LEU A 51 14.04 -0.77 2.26
C LEU A 51 14.07 -1.25 3.71
N SER A 52 14.10 -2.57 3.89
CA SER A 52 14.41 -3.24 5.15
C SER A 52 15.90 -3.11 5.54
N GLU A 53 16.30 -3.68 6.69
CA GLU A 53 17.70 -3.76 7.11
C GLU A 53 18.59 -4.49 6.09
N ASP A 54 18.10 -5.62 5.58
CA ASP A 54 18.74 -6.46 4.57
C ASP A 54 18.56 -5.94 3.13
N ARG A 55 18.06 -4.69 2.98
CA ARG A 55 17.88 -3.97 1.71
C ARG A 55 16.89 -4.62 0.73
N GLU A 56 15.96 -5.42 1.23
CA GLU A 56 14.82 -5.90 0.48
C GLU A 56 13.73 -4.83 0.41
N ILE A 57 12.97 -4.81 -0.68
CA ILE A 57 11.87 -3.85 -0.88
C ILE A 57 10.68 -4.27 -0.03
N VAL A 58 10.16 -3.34 0.77
CA VAL A 58 8.96 -3.53 1.59
C VAL A 58 7.94 -2.42 1.30
N VAL A 59 6.66 -2.74 1.48
CA VAL A 59 5.54 -1.83 1.17
C VAL A 59 4.97 -1.26 2.46
N ILE A 60 5.28 0.00 2.75
CA ILE A 60 4.82 0.75 3.92
C ILE A 60 5.09 2.24 3.69
N HIS A 61 4.20 3.10 4.19
CA HIS A 61 4.30 4.55 4.01
C HIS A 61 5.28 5.21 4.99
N ASP A 62 5.17 4.87 6.28
CA ASP A 62 5.95 5.52 7.34
C ASP A 62 7.35 4.90 7.41
N ASP A 63 8.34 5.68 7.89
CA ASP A 63 9.69 5.16 8.17
C ASP A 63 9.71 4.19 9.38
N ASP A 64 8.69 4.26 10.23
CA ASP A 64 8.50 3.48 11.45
C ASP A 64 7.25 2.58 11.38
N LEU A 65 7.24 1.50 12.17
CA LEU A 65 6.18 0.48 12.17
C LEU A 65 4.93 0.86 13.00
N ASP A 66 5.03 1.92 13.80
CA ASP A 66 4.14 2.23 14.93
C ASP A 66 2.67 2.41 14.56
N ARG A 67 2.39 3.08 13.44
CA ARG A 67 1.03 3.49 13.09
C ARG A 67 0.19 2.34 12.52
N THR A 68 0.81 1.46 11.76
CA THR A 68 0.12 0.44 10.95
C THR A 68 0.42 -0.99 11.41
N THR A 69 1.14 -1.16 12.51
CA THR A 69 1.40 -2.46 13.14
C THR A 69 1.33 -2.34 14.66
N LYS A 70 1.65 -3.43 15.39
CA LYS A 70 1.83 -3.39 16.85
C LYS A 70 3.29 -3.19 17.29
N TRP A 71 4.20 -3.06 16.34
CA TRP A 71 5.63 -2.95 16.59
C TRP A 71 6.06 -1.50 16.55
N VAL A 72 7.15 -1.20 17.25
CA VAL A 72 7.69 0.16 17.39
C VAL A 72 9.09 0.24 16.79
N GLY A 73 9.34 1.32 16.05
CA GLY A 73 10.64 1.69 15.52
C GLY A 73 10.80 1.48 14.01
N SER A 74 11.97 1.88 13.54
CA SER A 74 12.22 2.02 12.10
C SER A 74 12.21 0.70 11.35
N VAL A 75 11.49 0.68 10.23
CA VAL A 75 11.45 -0.42 9.25
C VAL A 75 12.85 -0.86 8.84
N ARG A 76 13.79 0.08 8.75
CA ARG A 76 15.19 -0.13 8.32
C ARG A 76 16.05 -0.88 9.35
N LYS A 77 15.49 -1.23 10.51
CA LYS A 77 16.17 -1.98 11.59
C LYS A 77 15.72 -3.44 11.70
N PHE A 78 14.91 -3.92 10.77
CA PHE A 78 14.40 -5.28 10.75
C PHE A 78 14.61 -5.91 9.38
N GLU A 79 14.98 -7.19 9.34
CA GLU A 79 15.02 -7.99 8.12
C GLU A 79 13.63 -8.12 7.50
N ALA A 80 13.55 -8.13 6.16
CA ALA A 80 12.26 -8.23 5.46
C ALA A 80 11.47 -9.49 5.81
N LYS A 81 12.16 -10.59 6.15
CA LYS A 81 11.51 -11.82 6.62
C LYS A 81 10.69 -11.58 7.90
N ILE A 82 11.25 -10.84 8.87
CA ILE A 82 10.55 -10.51 10.11
C ILE A 82 9.39 -9.56 9.83
N LEU A 83 9.62 -8.54 8.99
CA LEU A 83 8.59 -7.58 8.58
C LEU A 83 7.40 -8.27 7.89
N GLY A 84 7.65 -9.30 7.08
CA GLY A 84 6.62 -10.08 6.40
C GLY A 84 5.72 -10.93 7.30
N GLU A 85 6.10 -11.13 8.56
CA GLU A 85 5.31 -11.87 9.56
C GLU A 85 4.42 -10.94 10.42
N LEU A 86 4.56 -9.62 10.26
CA LEU A 86 3.82 -8.65 11.07
C LEU A 86 2.33 -8.56 10.71
N ASP A 87 1.51 -8.31 11.73
CA ASP A 87 0.11 -7.93 11.54
C ASP A 87 0.03 -6.45 11.16
N ALA A 88 -0.16 -6.20 9.86
CA ALA A 88 -0.35 -4.86 9.29
C ALA A 88 -1.84 -4.49 9.07
N GLY A 89 -2.78 -5.24 9.68
CA GLY A 89 -4.21 -5.11 9.40
C GLY A 89 -5.08 -4.75 10.60
N SER A 90 -4.82 -5.35 11.77
CA SER A 90 -5.71 -5.23 12.93
C SER A 90 -5.91 -3.81 13.44
N TRP A 91 -4.92 -2.92 13.25
CA TRP A 91 -5.03 -1.50 13.62
C TRP A 91 -6.20 -0.80 12.91
N PHE A 92 -6.52 -1.22 11.68
CA PHE A 92 -7.56 -0.58 10.87
C PHE A 92 -8.97 -0.89 11.39
N ALA A 93 -9.19 -2.10 11.92
CA ALA A 93 -10.50 -2.50 12.47
C ALA A 93 -10.92 -1.69 13.70
N THR A 94 -9.97 -0.99 14.34
CA THR A 94 -10.25 -0.12 15.49
C THR A 94 -10.61 1.32 15.12
N LYS A 95 -10.56 1.68 13.82
CA LYS A 95 -11.10 2.95 13.35
C LYS A 95 -12.62 2.86 13.32
N ILE A 96 -13.25 3.39 14.37
CA ILE A 96 -14.69 3.65 14.47
C ILE A 96 -15.07 4.77 13.50
#